data_AF-A0A314UXW3-F1
#
_entry.id   AF-A0A314UXW3-F1
#
_cell.length_a   1.000
_cell.length_b   1.000
_cell.length_c   1.000
_cell.angle_alpha   90.00
_cell.angle_beta   90.00
_cell.angle_gamma   90.00
#
_symmetry.space_group_name_H-M   'P 1'
#
loop_
_entity.id
_entity.type
_entity.pdbx_description
1 polymer ?
#
loop_
_entity_poly.entity_id
_entity_poly.type
_entity_poly.pdbx_seq_one_letter_code
_entity_poly.pdbx_strand_id
1 'polypeptide(L)'
;MAEESGIELNSMELVSRLRKGMVEFNENHPKRLQGDNVFEAICEYFKEIGNIRRRDDINLFTFTSLCNFGIYEIDFVWGKPIWVNIPSGVVKNLVILIDTKEDNGVDALVSLSEEDMALFEHEPELLAFAYLNPCVFGPVTRRSSL
;
A
#
# COMPACT_ATOMS: atom_id res chain seq x y z
N MET A 1 -1.64 -32.72 -2.00
CA MET A 1 -0.91 -31.85 -2.92
C MET A 1 -1.89 -31.39 -3.98
N ALA A 2 -2.49 -30.23 -3.78
CA ALA A 2 -3.21 -29.54 -4.84
C ALA A 2 -2.23 -28.49 -5.37
N GLU A 3 -1.89 -28.58 -6.65
CA GLU A 3 -1.26 -27.47 -7.37
C GLU A 3 -2.32 -26.37 -7.47
N GLU A 4 -2.18 -25.33 -6.65
CA GLU A 4 -2.85 -24.07 -6.92
C GLU A 4 -2.22 -23.51 -8.21
N SER A 5 -2.91 -23.72 -9.33
CA SER A 5 -2.56 -23.08 -10.59
C SER A 5 -2.81 -21.57 -10.46
N GLY A 6 -1.83 -20.86 -9.91
CA GLY A 6 -1.82 -19.41 -9.92
C GLY A 6 -1.86 -18.92 -11.36
N ILE A 7 -2.86 -18.13 -11.70
CA ILE A 7 -2.90 -17.46 -13.00
C ILE A 7 -1.77 -16.43 -12.97
N GLU A 8 -0.69 -16.70 -13.70
CA GLU A 8 0.38 -15.75 -13.93
C GLU A 8 -0.15 -14.63 -14.83
N LEU A 9 -0.66 -13.56 -14.19
CA LEU A 9 -1.11 -12.38 -14.89
C LEU A 9 0.13 -11.54 -15.24
N ASN A 10 0.34 -11.28 -16.52
CA ASN A 10 1.32 -10.26 -16.90
C ASN A 10 0.86 -8.86 -16.39
N SER A 11 1.82 -7.94 -16.26
CA SER A 11 1.59 -6.61 -15.71
C SER A 11 0.50 -5.81 -16.44
N MET A 12 0.38 -5.94 -17.76
CA MET A 12 -0.63 -5.23 -18.55
C MET A 12 -2.06 -5.69 -18.21
N GLU A 13 -2.25 -7.01 -18.06
CA GLU A 13 -3.57 -7.56 -17.71
C GLU A 13 -3.98 -7.14 -16.29
N LEU A 14 -3.04 -7.18 -15.34
CA LEU A 14 -3.31 -6.72 -13.98
C LEU A 14 -3.70 -5.23 -13.96
N VAL A 15 -2.95 -4.38 -14.66
CA VAL A 15 -3.26 -2.94 -14.79
C VAL A 15 -4.61 -2.71 -15.45
N SER A 16 -4.94 -3.49 -16.49
CA SER A 16 -6.25 -3.42 -17.17
C SER A 16 -7.39 -3.71 -16.20
N ARG A 17 -7.28 -4.80 -15.42
CA ARG A 17 -8.29 -5.20 -14.42
C ARG A 17 -8.43 -4.18 -13.30
N LEU A 18 -7.31 -3.67 -12.76
CA LEU A 18 -7.32 -2.63 -11.74
C LEU A 18 -8.02 -1.36 -12.24
N ARG A 19 -7.67 -0.89 -13.44
CA ARG A 19 -8.29 0.30 -14.04
C ARG A 19 -9.80 0.10 -14.25
N LYS A 20 -10.20 -1.06 -14.77
CA LYS A 20 -11.62 -1.40 -14.95
C LYS A 20 -12.37 -1.37 -13.62
N GLY A 21 -11.83 -2.01 -12.58
CA GLY A 21 -12.44 -2.01 -11.25
C GLY A 21 -12.55 -0.60 -10.64
N MET A 22 -11.55 0.26 -10.82
CA MET A 22 -11.61 1.65 -10.37
C MET A 22 -12.70 2.46 -11.07
N VAL A 23 -12.86 2.30 -12.38
CA VAL A 23 -13.92 2.95 -13.16
C VAL A 23 -15.29 2.48 -12.67
N GLU A 24 -15.49 1.16 -12.57
CA GLU A 24 -16.75 0.58 -12.09
C GLU A 24 -17.08 1.04 -10.67
N PHE A 25 -16.07 1.14 -9.78
CA PHE A 25 -16.25 1.68 -8.45
C PHE A 25 -16.70 3.15 -8.51
N ASN A 26 -16.01 3.99 -9.27
CA ASN A 26 -16.32 5.41 -9.37
C ASN A 26 -17.68 5.71 -10.01
N GLU A 27 -18.19 4.85 -10.89
CA GLU A 27 -19.52 5.03 -11.50
C GLU A 27 -20.66 4.64 -10.54
N ASN A 28 -20.40 3.69 -9.62
CA ASN A 28 -21.45 3.06 -8.81
C ASN A 28 -21.43 3.46 -7.32
N HIS A 29 -20.26 3.68 -6.73
CA HIS A 29 -20.12 3.92 -5.29
C HIS A 29 -20.35 5.37 -4.82
N PRO A 30 -20.05 6.44 -5.58
CA PRO A 30 -20.35 7.80 -5.12
C PRO A 30 -21.84 8.04 -4.86
N LYS A 31 -22.73 7.24 -5.45
CA LYS A 31 -24.17 7.27 -5.17
C LYS A 31 -24.52 6.75 -3.77
N ARG A 32 -23.70 5.85 -3.21
CA ARG A 32 -23.85 5.33 -1.83
C ARG A 32 -23.25 6.29 -0.78
N LEU A 33 -22.41 7.23 -1.22
CA LEU A 33 -21.75 8.24 -0.39
C LEU A 33 -22.40 9.64 -0.51
N GLN A 34 -23.65 9.70 -0.97
CA GLN A 34 -24.44 10.93 -1.03
C GLN A 34 -25.61 10.84 -0.04
N GLY A 35 -25.79 11.85 0.79
CA GLY A 35 -26.91 11.96 1.75
C GLY A 35 -26.49 11.86 3.23
N ASP A 36 -27.47 11.78 4.12
CA ASP A 36 -27.23 11.87 5.57
C ASP A 36 -26.62 10.59 6.19
N ASN A 37 -26.63 9.47 5.46
CA ASN A 37 -26.20 8.15 5.95
C ASN A 37 -24.76 7.76 5.54
N VAL A 38 -23.95 8.72 5.09
CA VAL A 38 -22.57 8.45 4.60
C VAL A 38 -21.71 7.74 5.63
N PHE A 39 -21.81 8.12 6.90
CA PHE A 39 -21.05 7.49 7.97
C PHE A 39 -21.40 6.01 8.15
N GLU A 40 -22.68 5.67 8.09
CA GLU A 40 -23.14 4.28 8.18
C GLU A 40 -22.64 3.45 7.00
N ALA A 41 -22.73 3.97 5.78
CA ALA A 41 -22.21 3.31 4.58
C ALA A 41 -20.69 3.05 4.66
N ILE A 42 -19.92 4.02 5.19
CA ILE A 42 -18.48 3.85 5.43
C ILE A 42 -18.22 2.76 6.48
N CYS A 43 -18.97 2.76 7.58
CA CYS A 43 -18.84 1.74 8.62
C CYS A 43 -19.19 0.34 8.11
N GLU A 44 -20.22 0.19 7.28
CA GLU A 44 -20.58 -1.08 6.65
C GLU A 44 -19.45 -1.57 5.73
N TYR A 45 -18.91 -0.70 4.88
CA TYR A 45 -17.79 -1.04 4.02
C TYR A 45 -16.56 -1.53 4.82
N PHE A 46 -16.19 -0.82 5.89
CA PHE A 46 -15.09 -1.27 6.75
C PHE A 46 -15.38 -2.58 7.49
N LYS A 47 -16.64 -2.86 7.85
CA LYS A 47 -17.05 -4.15 8.41
C LYS A 47 -16.90 -5.27 7.38
N GLU A 48 -17.33 -5.06 6.14
CA GLU A 48 -17.18 -6.03 5.04
C GLU A 48 -15.71 -6.35 4.77
N ILE A 49 -14.87 -5.32 4.59
CA ILE A 49 -13.42 -5.50 4.41
C ILE A 49 -12.79 -6.19 5.62
N GLY A 50 -13.20 -5.81 6.84
CA GLY A 50 -12.74 -6.45 8.07
C GLY A 50 -13.10 -7.94 8.14
N ASN A 51 -14.28 -8.33 7.65
CA ASN A 51 -14.69 -9.73 7.58
C ASN A 51 -13.89 -10.51 6.52
N ILE A 52 -13.64 -9.91 5.35
CA ILE A 52 -12.80 -10.51 4.30
C ILE A 52 -11.38 -10.71 4.84
N ARG A 53 -10.83 -9.73 5.55
CA ARG A 53 -9.47 -9.78 6.11
C ARG A 53 -9.26 -10.88 7.16
N ARG A 54 -10.32 -11.38 7.80
CA ARG A 54 -10.26 -12.49 8.77
C ARG A 54 -10.34 -13.87 8.11
N ARG A 55 -10.56 -13.94 6.80
CA ARG A 55 -10.63 -15.19 6.07
C ARG A 55 -9.23 -15.64 5.68
N ASP A 56 -8.90 -16.88 5.99
CA ASP A 56 -7.61 -17.47 5.66
C ASP A 56 -7.53 -17.96 4.20
N ASP A 57 -8.67 -18.07 3.51
CA ASP A 57 -8.74 -18.49 2.11
C ASP A 57 -8.59 -17.34 1.10
N ILE A 58 -8.36 -16.12 1.59
CA ILE A 58 -8.22 -14.91 0.76
C ILE A 58 -6.97 -14.14 1.16
N ASN A 59 -6.02 -14.03 0.23
CA ASN A 59 -4.88 -13.12 0.38
C ASN A 59 -5.27 -11.69 -0.01
N LEU A 60 -5.81 -10.94 0.95
CA LEU A 60 -6.18 -9.54 0.75
C LEU A 60 -4.94 -8.64 0.80
N PHE A 61 -4.68 -7.92 -0.29
CA PHE A 61 -3.70 -6.83 -0.35
C PHE A 61 -4.42 -5.49 -0.43
N THR A 62 -3.96 -4.53 0.39
CA THR A 62 -4.50 -3.17 0.43
C THR A 62 -3.48 -2.21 -0.16
N PHE A 63 -3.92 -1.36 -1.08
CA PHE A 63 -3.10 -0.34 -1.71
C PHE A 63 -3.70 1.03 -1.44
N THR A 64 -2.86 1.96 -1.01
CA THR A 64 -3.23 3.37 -0.82
C THR A 64 -2.26 4.24 -1.58
N SER A 65 -2.75 5.08 -2.49
CA SER A 65 -1.92 6.08 -3.16
C SER A 65 -2.15 7.45 -2.55
N LEU A 66 -1.06 8.07 -2.13
CA LEU A 66 -0.98 9.48 -1.73
C LEU A 66 -0.21 10.31 -2.76
N CYS A 67 0.01 9.74 -3.94
CA CYS A 67 0.57 10.45 -5.07
C CYS A 67 -0.36 11.59 -5.50
N ASN A 68 0.23 12.70 -5.93
CA ASN A 68 -0.44 13.93 -6.36
C ASN A 68 -1.26 14.65 -5.28
N PHE A 69 -1.09 14.31 -4.00
CA PHE A 69 -1.68 15.05 -2.89
C PHE A 69 -0.89 16.32 -2.52
N GLY A 70 0.29 16.53 -3.12
CA GLY A 70 1.12 17.71 -2.87
C GLY A 70 1.72 17.76 -1.47
N ILE A 71 1.95 16.60 -0.84
CA ILE A 71 2.40 16.52 0.57
C ILE A 71 3.74 17.25 0.76
N TYR A 72 4.67 17.10 -0.18
CA TYR A 72 5.98 17.77 -0.16
C TYR A 72 5.89 19.30 -0.41
N GLU A 73 4.75 19.80 -0.88
CA GLU A 73 4.53 21.23 -1.12
C GLU A 73 3.94 21.96 0.09
N ILE A 74 3.49 21.23 1.11
CA ILE A 74 2.90 21.81 2.32
C ILE A 74 3.98 22.54 3.11
N ASP A 75 3.77 23.84 3.37
CA ASP A 75 4.66 24.67 4.18
C ASP A 75 3.88 25.28 5.35
N PHE A 76 4.24 24.88 6.57
CA PHE A 76 3.68 25.41 7.81
C PHE A 76 4.45 26.63 8.35
N VAL A 77 5.14 27.37 7.48
CA VAL A 77 6.03 28.50 7.81
C VAL A 77 7.36 28.06 8.45
N TRP A 78 7.59 26.76 8.56
CA TRP A 78 8.86 26.17 9.02
C TRP A 78 9.64 25.49 7.88
N GLY A 79 9.18 25.68 6.64
CA GLY A 79 9.72 25.03 5.47
C GLY A 79 8.97 23.76 5.10
N LYS A 80 9.26 23.28 3.89
CA LYS A 80 8.67 22.09 3.31
C LYS A 80 9.28 20.80 3.87
N PRO A 81 8.53 19.68 3.90
CA PRO A 81 9.07 18.38 4.30
C PRO A 81 10.28 17.98 3.48
N ILE A 82 11.31 17.48 4.16
CA ILE A 82 12.45 16.81 3.51
C ILE A 82 12.10 15.35 3.21
N TRP A 83 11.31 14.73 4.09
CA TRP A 83 10.87 13.34 3.97
C TRP A 83 9.48 13.18 4.60
N VAL A 84 8.60 12.43 3.93
CA VAL A 84 7.30 11.98 4.42
C VAL A 84 7.32 10.47 4.62
N ASN A 85 6.83 10.01 5.76
CA ASN A 85 6.71 8.59 6.05
C ASN A 85 5.37 8.33 6.75
N ILE A 86 4.81 7.14 6.54
CA ILE A 86 3.57 6.69 7.15
C ILE A 86 3.83 5.37 7.86
N PRO A 87 3.45 5.25 9.14
CA PRO A 87 3.58 3.99 9.87
C PRO A 87 2.79 2.87 9.16
N SER A 88 3.48 1.97 8.46
CA SER A 88 2.88 0.88 7.68
C SER A 88 2.83 -0.45 8.44
N GLY A 89 3.64 -0.63 9.49
CA GLY A 89 3.83 -1.92 10.20
C GLY A 89 2.65 -2.43 11.03
N VAL A 90 1.52 -1.73 11.07
CA VAL A 90 0.34 -2.13 11.86
C VAL A 90 -0.59 -3.06 11.07
N VAL A 91 -0.46 -3.11 9.74
CA VAL A 91 -1.42 -3.75 8.83
C VAL A 91 -0.66 -4.66 7.86
N LYS A 92 -0.75 -5.99 8.05
CA LYS A 92 -0.26 -6.99 7.08
C LYS A 92 -0.83 -6.74 5.67
N ASN A 93 -0.01 -6.97 4.64
CA ASN A 93 -0.34 -6.86 3.22
C ASN A 93 -0.82 -5.46 2.81
N LEU A 94 -0.11 -4.43 3.28
CA LEU A 94 -0.39 -3.03 2.98
C LEU A 94 0.74 -2.45 2.14
N VAL A 95 0.37 -1.73 1.07
CA VAL A 95 1.28 -0.95 0.24
C VAL A 95 0.79 0.50 0.20
N ILE A 96 1.67 1.43 0.54
CA ILE A 96 1.40 2.87 0.44
C ILE A 96 2.34 3.46 -0.60
N LEU A 97 1.78 4.19 -1.57
CA LEU A 97 2.52 4.88 -2.61
C LEU A 97 2.58 6.37 -2.29
N ILE A 98 3.78 6.95 -2.28
CA ILE A 98 4.03 8.36 -2.00
C ILE A 98 4.95 8.91 -3.09
N ASP A 99 4.68 10.11 -3.60
CA ASP A 99 5.60 10.76 -4.54
C ASP A 99 6.97 10.96 -3.90
N THR A 100 8.02 10.79 -4.67
CA THR A 100 9.35 11.27 -4.27
C THR A 100 9.41 12.79 -4.31
N LYS A 101 10.30 13.40 -3.52
CA LYS A 101 10.43 14.86 -3.46
C LYS A 101 10.95 15.50 -4.77
N GLU A 102 11.91 14.87 -5.47
CA GLU A 102 12.71 15.58 -6.48
C GLU A 102 12.72 14.95 -7.88
N ASP A 103 12.34 13.67 -8.03
CA ASP A 103 12.60 12.89 -9.25
C ASP A 103 11.35 12.37 -9.97
N ASN A 104 10.16 12.89 -9.67
CA ASN A 104 8.88 12.40 -10.21
C ASN A 104 8.71 10.86 -10.07
N GLY A 105 9.46 10.25 -9.15
CA GLY A 105 9.39 8.85 -8.78
C GLY A 105 8.31 8.60 -7.72
N VAL A 106 8.24 7.35 -7.29
CA VAL A 106 7.29 6.91 -6.26
C VAL A 106 8.01 6.02 -5.27
N ASP A 107 7.91 6.36 -3.98
CA ASP A 107 8.28 5.49 -2.88
C ASP A 107 7.11 4.55 -2.56
N ALA A 108 7.40 3.26 -2.51
CA ALA A 108 6.46 2.23 -2.06
C ALA A 108 6.81 1.77 -0.64
N LEU A 109 5.97 2.14 0.33
CA LEU A 109 6.07 1.65 1.71
C LEU A 109 5.27 0.36 1.81
N VAL A 110 5.98 -0.76 1.89
CA VAL A 110 5.40 -2.11 1.85
C VAL A 110 5.43 -2.73 3.25
N SER A 111 4.33 -3.38 3.65
CA SER A 111 4.24 -4.17 4.87
C SER A 111 3.68 -5.55 4.54
N LEU A 112 4.50 -6.58 4.80
CA LEU A 112 4.21 -8.00 4.58
C LEU A 112 4.57 -8.79 5.84
N SER A 113 4.35 -10.11 5.82
CA SER A 113 4.96 -10.98 6.84
C SER A 113 6.48 -10.97 6.71
N GLU A 114 7.21 -11.34 7.76
CA GLU A 114 8.68 -11.41 7.70
C GLU A 114 9.16 -12.37 6.61
N GLU A 115 8.48 -13.51 6.46
CA GLU A 115 8.78 -14.52 5.44
C GLU A 115 8.54 -13.99 4.02
N ASP A 116 7.38 -13.35 3.78
CA ASP A 116 7.05 -12.77 2.48
C ASP A 116 7.95 -11.59 2.13
N MET A 117 8.30 -10.76 3.12
CA MET A 117 9.19 -9.61 2.91
C MET A 117 10.60 -10.07 2.54
N ALA A 118 11.11 -11.11 3.21
CA ALA A 118 12.43 -11.67 2.89
C ALA A 118 12.52 -12.16 1.44
N LEU A 119 11.44 -12.72 0.89
CA LEU A 119 11.36 -13.10 -0.52
C LEU A 119 11.22 -11.86 -1.42
N PHE A 120 10.31 -10.95 -1.07
CA PHE A 120 10.02 -9.74 -1.82
C PHE A 120 11.25 -8.85 -2.03
N GLU A 121 12.06 -8.66 -0.99
CA GLU A 121 13.29 -7.84 -1.04
C GLU A 121 14.37 -8.41 -1.98
N HIS A 122 14.32 -9.70 -2.30
CA HIS A 122 15.32 -10.37 -3.13
C HIS A 122 14.80 -10.73 -4.53
N GLU A 123 13.57 -10.34 -4.87
CA GLU A 123 12.93 -10.69 -6.13
C GLU A 123 13.61 -9.97 -7.32
N PRO A 124 14.27 -10.69 -8.24
CA PRO A 124 15.04 -10.05 -9.31
C PRO A 124 14.20 -9.19 -10.26
N GLU A 125 12.96 -9.60 -10.54
CA GLU A 125 12.06 -8.82 -11.38
C GLU A 125 11.68 -7.48 -10.74
N LEU A 126 11.49 -7.45 -9.42
CA LEU A 126 11.24 -6.21 -8.68
C LEU A 126 12.49 -5.31 -8.69
N LEU A 127 13.64 -5.88 -8.37
CA LEU A 127 14.92 -5.15 -8.27
C LEU A 127 15.41 -4.60 -9.61
N ALA A 128 14.86 -5.08 -10.74
CA ALA A 128 15.10 -4.48 -12.04
C ALA A 128 14.46 -3.09 -12.21
N PHE A 129 13.44 -2.75 -11.41
CA PHE A 129 12.66 -1.51 -11.52
C PHE A 129 12.61 -0.68 -10.23
N ALA A 130 12.97 -1.25 -9.09
CA ALA A 130 12.90 -0.61 -7.78
C ALA A 130 14.22 -0.73 -7.01
N TYR A 131 14.46 0.25 -6.15
CA TYR A 131 15.58 0.23 -5.21
C TYR A 131 15.03 0.08 -3.80
N LEU A 132 15.60 -0.84 -3.02
CA LEU A 132 15.30 -0.91 -1.60
C LEU A 132 15.84 0.35 -0.93
N ASN A 133 15.03 0.98 -0.08
CA ASN A 133 15.49 2.10 0.72
C ASN A 133 16.61 1.60 1.65
N PRO A 134 17.84 2.10 1.54
CA PRO A 134 18.92 1.67 2.42
C PRO A 134 18.54 2.01 3.86
N CYS A 135 18.67 1.06 4.78
CA CYS A 135 18.53 1.33 6.20
C CYS A 135 19.50 2.45 6.61
N VAL A 136 18.99 3.68 6.74
CA VAL A 136 19.77 4.84 7.23
C VAL A 136 20.16 4.65 8.70
N PHE A 137 19.42 3.81 9.41
CA PHE A 137 19.77 3.32 10.73
C PHE A 137 20.56 2.02 10.57
N GLY A 138 21.87 2.07 10.84
CA GLY A 138 22.66 0.86 11.08
C GLY A 138 22.01 -0.02 12.16
N PRO A 139 22.45 -1.28 12.32
CA PRO A 139 21.81 -2.22 13.23
C PRO A 139 21.59 -1.57 14.59
N VAL A 140 20.31 -1.50 15.01
CA VAL A 140 19.93 -1.08 16.35
C VAL A 140 20.49 -2.15 17.29
N THR A 141 21.72 -1.95 17.74
CA THR A 141 22.27 -2.71 18.84
C THR A 141 21.42 -2.31 20.04
N ARG A 142 20.49 -3.19 20.43
CA ARG A 142 19.92 -3.15 21.78
C ARG A 142 21.12 -3.18 22.72
N ARG A 143 21.50 -2.04 23.27
CA ARG A 143 22.31 -2.01 24.47
C ARG A 143 21.43 -2.63 25.54
N SER A 144 21.68 -3.91 25.84
CA SER A 144 21.22 -4.55 27.05
C SER A 144 21.73 -3.69 28.21
N SER A 145 20.85 -2.86 28.78
CA SER A 145 21.07 -2.25 30.07
C SER A 145 21.06 -3.37 31.10
N LEU A 146 22.22 -3.55 31.75
CA LEU A 146 22.35 -4.21 33.04
C LEU A 146 21.41 -3.59 34.07
#